data_AF-A0A7C7QH30-F1
#
_entry.id   AF-A0A7C7QH30-F1
#
_cell.length_a   1.000
_cell.length_b   1.000
_cell.length_c   1.000
_cell.angle_alpha   90.00
_cell.angle_beta   90.00
_cell.angle_gamma   90.00
#
_symmetry.space_group_name_H-M   'P 1'
#
loop_
_entity.id
_entity.type
_entity.pdbx_description
1 polymer ?
#
loop_
_entity_poly.entity_id
_entity_poly.type
_entity_poly.pdbx_seq_one_letter_code
_entity_poly.pdbx_strand_id
1 'polypeptide(L)'
;MAANKGRAFFALYGYHFNPDDITRLLGVEPTSVNDAGARSSLDNPIVSSWELSTETVTGDEAEVDVYALTESIIKQLDPIKEKIVDVCKSHNLSPRLGVVL
;
A
#
# COMPACT_ATOMS: atom_id res chain seq x y z
N MET A 1 15.71 -25.86 -6.85
CA MET A 1 14.66 -25.35 -5.94
C MET A 1 14.29 -23.96 -6.42
N ALA A 2 13.03 -23.54 -6.30
CA ALA A 2 12.66 -22.15 -6.60
C ALA A 2 13.21 -21.25 -5.48
N ALA A 3 13.75 -20.09 -5.85
CA ALA A 3 14.21 -19.10 -4.88
C ALA A 3 13.04 -18.55 -4.07
N ASN A 4 13.25 -18.35 -2.76
CA ASN A 4 12.31 -17.61 -1.93
C ASN A 4 12.18 -16.18 -2.48
N LYS A 5 10.99 -15.58 -2.41
CA LYS A 5 10.80 -14.17 -2.80
C LYS A 5 10.21 -13.43 -1.63
N GLY A 6 10.34 -12.10 -1.61
CA GLY A 6 9.86 -11.31 -0.49
C GLY A 6 9.66 -9.85 -0.82
N ARG A 7 8.53 -9.28 -0.43
CA ARG A 7 8.34 -7.81 -0.40
C ARG A 7 7.44 -7.41 0.75
N ALA A 8 7.70 -6.24 1.35
CA ALA A 8 6.77 -5.61 2.28
C ALA A 8 5.94 -4.55 1.54
N PHE A 9 4.70 -4.36 1.98
CA PHE A 9 3.81 -3.37 1.41
C PHE A 9 2.94 -2.72 2.48
N PHE A 10 2.56 -1.47 2.23
CA PHE A 10 1.54 -0.72 2.95
C PHE A 10 0.44 -0.37 1.96
N ALA A 11 -0.80 -0.68 2.31
CA ALA A 11 -1.94 -0.43 1.45
C ALA A 11 -3.09 0.22 2.20
N LEU A 12 -3.82 1.07 1.48
CA LEU A 12 -5.09 1.64 1.90
C LEU A 12 -6.20 0.98 1.08
N TYR A 13 -7.20 0.43 1.76
CA TYR A 13 -8.37 -0.19 1.14
C TYR A 13 -9.64 0.54 1.54
N GLY A 14 -10.58 0.66 0.61
CA GLY A 14 -11.86 1.31 0.84
C GLY A 14 -12.75 1.21 -0.37
N TYR A 15 -14.03 1.52 -0.19
CA TYR A 15 -14.99 1.52 -1.29
C TYR A 15 -14.99 2.87 -1.99
N HIS A 16 -15.07 2.85 -3.32
CA HIS A 16 -15.35 4.04 -4.16
C HIS A 16 -14.40 5.24 -4.04
N PHE A 17 -13.25 5.11 -3.39
CA PHE A 17 -12.27 6.20 -3.36
C PHE A 17 -11.42 6.19 -4.63
N ASN A 18 -10.98 7.37 -5.06
CA ASN A 18 -10.03 7.52 -6.16
C ASN A 18 -8.59 7.47 -5.63
N PRO A 19 -7.74 6.50 -6.06
CA PRO A 19 -6.34 6.45 -5.66
C PRO A 19 -5.54 7.71 -5.98
N ASP A 20 -5.89 8.46 -7.04
CA ASP A 20 -5.20 9.70 -7.40
C ASP A 20 -5.36 10.79 -6.33
N ASP A 21 -6.53 10.84 -5.68
CA ASP A 21 -6.78 11.75 -4.57
C ASP A 21 -5.90 11.41 -3.38
N ILE A 22 -5.70 10.12 -3.12
CA ILE A 22 -4.83 9.63 -2.06
C ILE A 22 -3.37 9.98 -2.34
N THR A 23 -2.88 9.77 -3.56
CA THR A 23 -1.54 10.19 -3.99
C THR A 23 -1.32 11.67 -3.74
N ARG A 24 -2.26 12.52 -4.14
CA ARG A 24 -2.19 13.98 -3.93
C ARG A 24 -2.19 14.38 -2.45
N LEU A 25 -3.01 13.72 -1.62
CA LEU A 25 -3.13 14.03 -0.19
C LEU A 25 -1.88 13.59 0.60
N LEU A 26 -1.36 12.40 0.31
CA LEU A 26 -0.17 11.86 0.97
C LEU A 26 1.11 12.53 0.45
N GLY A 27 1.15 12.90 -0.83
CA GLY A 27 2.34 13.44 -1.50
C GLY A 27 3.41 12.39 -1.75
N VAL A 28 3.00 11.13 -1.88
CA VAL A 28 3.86 9.97 -2.15
C VAL A 28 3.27 9.23 -3.34
N GLU A 29 4.12 8.79 -4.26
CA GLU A 29 3.71 7.97 -5.39
C GLU A 29 3.51 6.52 -4.95
N PRO A 30 2.39 5.88 -5.30
CA PRO A 30 2.18 4.46 -5.04
C PRO A 30 3.06 3.60 -5.94
N THR A 31 3.31 2.37 -5.49
CA THR A 31 3.84 1.31 -6.34
C THR A 31 2.74 0.67 -7.19
N SER A 32 1.49 0.64 -6.68
CA SER A 32 0.35 0.08 -7.40
C SER A 32 -0.97 0.68 -6.92
N VAL A 33 -1.96 0.72 -7.82
CA VAL A 33 -3.32 1.18 -7.53
C VAL A 33 -4.36 0.25 -8.16
N ASN A 34 -5.53 0.20 -7.54
CA ASN A 34 -6.74 -0.35 -8.12
C ASN A 34 -7.83 0.72 -8.01
N ASP A 35 -8.26 1.29 -9.15
CA ASP A 35 -9.27 2.34 -9.23
C ASP A 35 -10.67 1.81 -9.59
N ALA A 36 -10.89 0.49 -9.50
CA ALA A 36 -12.14 -0.13 -9.94
C ALA A 36 -13.38 0.45 -9.23
N GLY A 37 -13.26 0.81 -7.95
CA GLY A 37 -14.35 1.44 -7.21
C GLY A 37 -14.56 2.92 -7.56
N ALA A 38 -13.51 3.63 -7.99
CA ALA A 38 -13.59 5.06 -8.31
C ALA A 38 -14.52 5.36 -9.49
N ARG A 39 -14.65 4.41 -10.43
CA ARG A 39 -15.47 4.53 -11.64
C ARG A 39 -16.77 3.73 -11.58
N SER A 40 -17.01 3.02 -10.48
CA SER A 40 -18.18 2.17 -10.35
C SER A 40 -19.38 2.94 -9.83
N SER A 41 -20.57 2.43 -10.15
CA SER A 41 -21.79 2.91 -9.52
C SER A 41 -21.80 2.60 -8.01
N LEU A 42 -22.48 3.44 -7.23
CA LEU A 42 -22.53 3.37 -5.76
C LEU A 42 -23.39 2.23 -5.21
N ASP A 43 -24.11 1.52 -6.08
CA ASP A 43 -24.95 0.37 -5.76
C ASP A 43 -24.16 -0.95 -5.62
N ASN A 44 -22.89 -0.98 -6.07
CA ASN A 44 -22.01 -2.14 -5.96
C ASN A 44 -20.78 -1.82 -5.11
N PRO A 45 -20.53 -2.52 -3.99
CA PRO A 45 -19.41 -2.22 -3.09
C PRO A 45 -18.08 -2.71 -3.68
N ILE A 46 -17.53 -1.95 -4.64
CA ILE A 46 -16.25 -2.25 -5.28
C ILE A 46 -15.11 -1.58 -4.51
N VAL A 47 -14.16 -2.41 -4.09
CA VAL A 47 -12.97 -1.97 -3.35
C VAL A 47 -11.97 -1.36 -4.32
N SER A 48 -11.49 -0.16 -3.99
CA SER A 48 -10.28 0.44 -4.56
C SER A 48 -9.11 0.21 -3.61
N SER A 49 -7.89 0.29 -4.12
CA SER A 49 -6.68 0.19 -3.31
C SER A 49 -5.58 1.14 -3.77
N TRP A 50 -4.79 1.59 -2.82
CA TRP A 50 -3.57 2.37 -3.03
C TRP A 50 -2.45 1.66 -2.26
N GLU A 51 -1.34 1.30 -2.92
CA GLU A 51 -0.28 0.47 -2.34
C GLU A 51 1.10 1.09 -2.56
N LEU A 52 1.89 1.21 -1.49
CA LEU A 52 3.33 1.48 -1.52
C LEU A 52 4.07 0.21 -1.11
N SER A 53 5.14 -0.16 -1.81
CA SER A 53 5.85 -1.42 -1.58
C SER A 53 7.36 -1.28 -1.72
N THR A 54 8.08 -2.16 -1.03
CA THR A 54 9.48 -2.41 -1.34
C THR A 54 9.61 -3.12 -2.68
N GLU A 55 10.82 -3.10 -3.24
CA GLU A 55 11.17 -4.03 -4.31
C GLU A 55 11.03 -5.48 -3.82
N THR A 56 10.91 -6.40 -4.78
CA THR A 56 10.91 -7.83 -4.49
C THR A 56 12.34 -8.31 -4.34
N VAL A 57 12.69 -8.81 -3.17
CA VAL A 57 13.96 -9.50 -2.91
C VAL A 57 13.83 -10.94 -3.34
N THR A 58 14.83 -11.44 -4.05
CA THR A 58 14.94 -12.83 -4.50
C THR A 58 16.03 -13.54 -3.71
N GLY A 59 15.73 -14.73 -3.18
CA GLY A 59 16.63 -15.55 -2.36
C GLY A 59 17.92 -15.98 -3.06
N ASP A 60 17.96 -15.89 -4.39
CA ASP A 60 19.17 -16.11 -5.19
C ASP A 60 20.14 -14.91 -5.14
N GLU A 61 19.64 -13.71 -4.78
CA GLU A 61 20.40 -12.45 -4.73
C GLU A 61 20.74 -12.04 -3.29
N ALA A 62 19.77 -12.18 -2.37
CA ALA A 62 19.91 -11.86 -0.96
C ALA A 62 18.90 -12.62 -0.10
N GLU A 63 19.22 -12.79 1.19
CA GLU A 63 18.28 -13.35 2.16
C GLU A 63 17.03 -12.45 2.27
N VAL A 64 15.85 -13.09 2.32
CA VAL A 64 14.58 -12.38 2.53
C VAL A 64 14.44 -12.03 4.02
N ASP A 65 15.02 -10.88 4.40
CA ASP A 65 14.86 -10.33 5.74
C ASP A 65 13.57 -9.51 5.87
N VAL A 66 12.56 -10.12 6.50
CA VAL A 66 11.25 -9.51 6.72
C VAL A 66 11.33 -8.26 7.61
N TYR A 67 12.25 -8.22 8.57
CA TYR A 67 12.42 -7.05 9.43
C TYR A 67 13.03 -5.88 8.66
N ALA A 68 14.05 -6.14 7.83
CA ALA A 68 14.64 -5.10 6.99
C ALA A 68 13.64 -4.54 5.98
N LEU A 69 12.83 -5.40 5.34
CA LEU A 69 11.78 -4.98 4.40
C LEU A 69 10.73 -4.09 5.09
N THR A 70 10.26 -4.50 6.27
CA THR A 70 9.26 -3.73 7.03
C THR A 70 9.83 -2.45 7.63
N GLU A 71 11.09 -2.43 8.04
CA GLU A 71 11.74 -1.21 8.52
C GLU A 71 11.88 -0.18 7.38
N SER A 72 12.26 -0.62 6.18
CA SER A 72 12.39 0.23 4.99
C SER A 72 11.08 0.95 4.66
N ILE A 73 9.95 0.23 4.70
CA ILE A 73 8.65 0.83 4.41
C ILE A 73 8.18 1.75 5.56
N ILE A 74 8.40 1.37 6.82
CA ILE A 74 8.05 2.22 7.98
C ILE A 74 8.80 3.56 7.92
N LYS A 75 10.09 3.56 7.54
CA LYS A 75 10.88 4.80 7.38
C LYS A 75 10.29 5.75 6.34
N GLN A 76 9.65 5.23 5.29
CA GLN A 76 8.96 6.05 4.29
C GLN A 76 7.62 6.60 4.80
N LEU A 77 6.92 5.84 5.65
CA LEU A 77 5.59 6.20 6.16
C LEU A 77 5.63 7.12 7.38
N ASP A 78 6.64 7.01 8.25
CA ASP A 78 6.73 7.78 9.50
C ASP A 78 6.64 9.31 9.30
N PRO A 79 7.29 9.91 8.28
CA PRO A 79 7.15 11.34 8.00
C PRO A 79 5.74 11.80 7.65
N ILE A 80 4.88 10.89 7.17
CA ILE A 80 3.53 11.20 6.70
C ILE A 80 2.42 10.53 7.52
N LYS A 81 2.75 9.92 8.67
CA LYS A 81 1.79 9.13 9.46
C LYS A 81 0.52 9.88 9.85
N GLU A 82 0.62 11.17 10.19
CA GLU A 82 -0.56 11.96 10.55
C GLU A 82 -1.47 12.17 9.34
N LYS A 83 -0.89 12.42 8.15
CA LYS A 83 -1.66 12.50 6.90
C LYS A 83 -2.34 11.19 6.56
N ILE A 84 -1.66 10.06 6.77
CA ILE A 84 -2.25 8.72 6.59
C ILE A 84 -3.47 8.56 7.51
N VAL A 85 -3.35 8.93 8.79
CA VAL A 85 -4.46 8.87 9.76
C VAL A 85 -5.63 9.76 9.31
N ASP A 86 -5.37 10.98 8.86
CA ASP A 86 -6.39 11.91 8.40
C ASP A 86 -7.09 11.42 7.11
N VAL A 87 -6.33 10.87 6.17
CA VAL A 87 -6.85 10.27 4.94
C VAL A 87 -7.73 9.06 5.26
N CYS A 88 -7.29 8.17 6.16
CA CYS A 88 -8.08 7.03 6.60
C CYS A 88 -9.42 7.45 7.22
N LYS A 89 -9.43 8.49 8.06
CA LYS A 89 -10.67 9.00 8.68
C LYS A 89 -11.59 9.67 7.67
N SER A 90 -11.06 10.54 6.81
CA SER A 90 -11.85 11.33 5.86
C SER A 90 -12.45 10.51 4.73
N HIS A 91 -11.77 9.44 4.29
CA HIS A 91 -12.19 8.61 3.17
C HIS A 91 -12.66 7.21 3.59
N ASN A 92 -12.78 6.97 4.91
CA ASN A 92 -13.16 5.67 5.49
C ASN A 92 -12.28 4.51 4.96
N LEU A 93 -10.96 4.71 5.00
CA LEU A 93 -9.99 3.72 4.51
C LEU A 93 -9.43 2.88 5.64
N SER A 94 -9.17 1.62 5.31
CA SER A 94 -8.53 0.65 6.18
C SER A 94 -7.05 0.50 5.81
N PRO A 95 -6.12 0.95 6.65
CA PRO A 95 -4.69 0.76 6.42
C PRO A 95 -4.27 -0.68 6.73
N ARG A 96 -3.35 -1.25 5.93
CA ARG A 96 -2.76 -2.57 6.15
C ARG A 96 -1.27 -2.53 5.84
N LEU A 97 -0.47 -3.10 6.74
CA LEU A 97 0.95 -3.39 6.51
C LEU A 97 1.09 -4.91 6.39
N GLY A 98 1.75 -5.37 5.33
CA GLY A 98 1.86 -6.80 5.04
C GLY A 98 3.17 -7.17 4.36
N VAL A 99 3.44 -8.47 4.31
CA VAL A 99 4.59 -9.07 3.64
C VAL A 99 4.09 -10.19 2.75
N VAL A 100 4.62 -10.28 1.54
CA VAL A 100 4.37 -11.37 0.59
C VAL A 100 5.66 -12.16 0.45
N LEU A 101 5.57 -13.49 0.55
CA LEU A 101 6.67 -14.45 0.44
C LEU A 101 6.44 -15.44 -0.71
#